data_AF-A0A016SJT3-F1
#
_entry.id   AF-A0A016SJT3-F1
#
_cell.length_a   1.000
_cell.length_b   1.000
_cell.length_c   1.000
_cell.angle_alpha   90.00
_cell.angle_beta   90.00
_cell.angle_gamma   90.00
#
_symmetry.space_group_name_H-M   'P 1'
#
loop_
_entity.id
_entity.type
_entity.pdbx_description
1 polymer ?
#
loop_
_entity_poly.entity_id
_entity_poly.type
_entity_poly.pdbx_seq_one_letter_code
_entity_poly.pdbx_strand_id
1 'polypeptide(L)'
;MEETEEINFVEPSVLDWIEAVLVLVISSFGFLINTASLFVMVRSDSFRNAFGYITAYQALCRASLLLIFAVWATPWTLLFVHCRHTWFLIACLLSESTNSISAQYQKALMG
;
A
#
# COMPACT_ATOMS: atom_id res chain seq x y z
N MET A 1 15.46 7.52 -35.94
CA MET A 1 15.76 6.83 -34.67
C MET A 1 15.50 7.84 -33.59
N GLU A 2 14.24 7.95 -33.21
CA GLU A 2 13.80 8.77 -32.09
C GLU A 2 12.83 7.84 -31.37
N GLU A 3 13.35 7.10 -30.40
CA GLU A 3 12.51 6.35 -29.48
C GLU A 3 11.76 7.38 -28.64
N THR A 4 10.54 7.68 -29.04
CA THR A 4 9.55 8.30 -28.16
C THR A 4 9.32 7.32 -27.01
N GLU A 5 10.10 7.50 -25.96
CA GLU A 5 9.88 6.91 -24.66
C GLU A 5 8.52 7.44 -24.17
N GLU A 6 7.45 6.70 -24.48
CA GLU A 6 6.16 6.88 -23.83
C GLU A 6 6.39 6.60 -22.35
N ILE A 7 6.77 7.65 -21.62
CA ILE A 7 6.73 7.67 -20.17
C ILE A 7 5.25 7.52 -19.83
N ASN A 8 4.84 6.26 -19.68
CA ASN A 8 3.51 5.86 -19.27
C ASN A 8 3.29 6.54 -17.94
N PHE A 9 2.53 7.63 -17.96
CA PHE A 9 2.11 8.37 -16.77
C PHE A 9 1.11 7.47 -16.05
N VAL A 10 1.64 6.45 -15.34
CA VAL A 10 0.86 5.54 -14.53
C VAL A 10 0.12 6.42 -13.53
N GLU A 11 -1.21 6.42 -13.62
CA GLU A 11 -2.01 7.20 -12.69
C GLU A 11 -1.64 6.80 -11.25
N PRO A 12 -1.43 7.78 -10.35
CA PRO A 12 -0.95 7.50 -9.00
C PRO A 12 -1.85 6.52 -8.24
N SER A 13 -3.13 6.47 -8.60
CA SER A 13 -4.10 5.49 -8.09
C SER A 13 -3.72 4.04 -8.40
N VAL A 14 -3.29 3.73 -9.64
CA VAL A 14 -2.96 2.36 -10.07
C VAL A 14 -1.69 1.87 -9.35
N LEU A 15 -0.72 2.76 -9.17
CA LEU A 15 0.51 2.44 -8.44
C LEU A 15 0.23 2.06 -6.98
N ASP A 16 -0.62 2.83 -6.30
CA ASP A 16 -0.99 2.56 -4.90
C ASP A 16 -1.73 1.21 -4.75
N TRP A 17 -2.58 0.86 -5.72
CA TRP A 17 -3.24 -0.45 -5.76
C TRP A 17 -2.24 -1.60 -5.97
N ILE A 18 -1.29 -1.42 -6.88
CA ILE A 18 -0.24 -2.42 -7.13
C ILE A 18 0.61 -2.62 -5.88
N GLU A 19 0.98 -1.55 -5.18
CA GLU A 19 1.72 -1.62 -3.92
C GLU A 19 0.92 -2.41 -2.86
N ALA A 20 -0.35 -2.09 -2.66
CA ALA A 20 -1.19 -2.77 -1.68
C ALA A 20 -1.31 -4.28 -1.97
N VAL A 21 -1.48 -4.66 -3.24
CA VAL A 21 -1.54 -6.07 -3.67
C VAL A 21 -0.20 -6.76 -3.45
N LEU A 22 0.92 -6.14 -3.84
CA LEU A 22 2.25 -6.70 -3.64
C LEU A 22 2.55 -6.93 -2.16
N VAL A 23 2.26 -5.95 -1.30
CA VAL A 23 2.43 -6.06 0.15
C VAL A 23 1.59 -7.20 0.71
N LEU A 24 0.36 -7.38 0.25
CA LEU A 24 -0.52 -8.47 0.69
C LEU A 24 -0.03 -9.86 0.24
N VAL A 25 0.45 -9.99 -1.00
CA VAL A 25 0.99 -11.26 -1.52
C VAL A 25 2.30 -11.62 -0.80
N ILE A 26 3.22 -10.67 -0.66
CA ILE A 26 4.51 -10.90 -0.01
C ILE A 26 4.32 -11.20 1.48
N SER A 27 3.44 -10.46 2.16
CA SER A 27 3.17 -10.68 3.58
C SER A 27 2.53 -12.05 3.85
N SER A 28 1.54 -12.46 3.05
CA SER A 28 0.90 -13.77 3.19
C SER A 28 1.87 -14.92 2.91
N PHE A 29 2.62 -14.86 1.83
CA PHE A 29 3.57 -15.92 1.47
C PHE A 29 4.73 -16.00 2.48
N GLY A 30 5.27 -14.84 2.88
CA GLY A 30 6.28 -14.77 3.92
C GLY A 30 5.77 -15.31 5.26
N PHE A 31 4.52 -15.02 5.63
CA PHE A 31 3.93 -15.52 6.88
C PHE A 31 3.86 -17.05 6.90
N LEU A 32 3.40 -17.66 5.79
CA LEU A 32 3.34 -19.11 5.65
C LEU A 32 4.72 -19.77 5.77
N ILE A 33 5.72 -19.23 5.06
CA ILE A 33 7.09 -19.78 5.09
C ILE A 33 7.70 -19.65 6.48
N ASN A 34 7.58 -18.48 7.12
CA ASN A 34 8.16 -18.27 8.44
C ASN A 34 7.46 -19.13 9.52
N THR A 35 6.15 -19.34 9.40
CA THR A 35 5.39 -20.24 10.28
C THR A 35 5.78 -21.70 10.06
N ALA A 36 5.95 -22.13 8.81
CA ALA A 36 6.42 -23.48 8.48
C ALA A 36 7.84 -23.72 9.00
N SER A 37 8.73 -22.73 8.85
CA SER A 37 10.09 -22.77 9.39
C SER A 37 10.10 -22.92 10.91
N LEU A 38 9.28 -22.11 11.61
CA LEU A 38 9.10 -22.22 13.06
C LEU A 38 8.59 -23.61 13.46
N PHE A 39 7.59 -24.14 12.74
CA PHE A 39 7.04 -25.46 13.00
C PHE A 39 8.10 -26.56 12.87
N VAL A 40 8.91 -26.53 11.81
CA VAL A 40 10.01 -27.49 11.61
C VAL A 40 11.04 -27.38 12.71
N MET A 41 11.40 -26.16 13.13
CA MET A 41 12.37 -25.94 14.20
C MET A 41 11.88 -26.42 15.57
N VAL A 42 10.58 -26.26 15.87
CA VAL A 42 9.98 -26.75 17.12
C VAL A 42 9.83 -28.28 17.10
N ARG A 43 9.53 -28.87 15.94
CA ARG A 43 9.28 -30.31 15.80
C ARG A 43 10.55 -31.16 15.78
N SER A 44 11.65 -30.63 15.25
CA SER A 44 12.88 -31.39 15.02
C SER A 44 13.86 -31.26 16.18
N ASP A 45 14.23 -32.41 16.77
CA ASP A 45 15.20 -32.47 17.87
C ASP A 45 16.60 -31.94 17.48
N SER A 46 16.90 -31.91 16.17
CA SER A 46 18.18 -31.39 15.65
C SER A 46 18.37 -29.89 15.90
N PHE A 47 17.29 -29.15 16.16
CA PHE A 47 17.32 -27.70 16.43
C PHE A 47 17.23 -27.35 17.93
N ARG A 48 17.31 -28.33 18.85
CA ARG A 48 17.33 -28.11 20.31
C ARG A 48 18.70 -27.61 20.81
N ASN A 49 19.27 -26.64 20.12
CA ASN A 49 20.52 -25.97 20.46
C ASN A 49 20.30 -24.44 20.50
N ALA A 50 21.26 -23.69 21.05
CA ALA A 50 21.16 -22.24 21.19
C ALA A 50 20.90 -21.51 19.86
N PHE A 51 21.53 -21.93 18.77
CA PHE A 51 21.32 -21.39 17.42
C PHE A 51 19.93 -21.69 16.87
N GLY A 52 19.40 -22.90 17.10
CA GLY A 52 18.06 -23.28 16.69
C GLY A 52 16.98 -22.45 17.40
N TYR A 53 17.13 -22.19 18.70
CA TYR A 53 16.20 -21.31 19.43
C TYR A 53 16.25 -19.86 18.95
N ILE A 54 17.44 -19.32 18.65
CA ILE A 54 17.58 -17.96 18.10
C ILE A 54 16.87 -17.86 16.74
N THR A 55 17.05 -18.87 15.89
CA THR A 55 16.46 -18.88 14.55
C THR A 55 14.94 -19.05 14.62
N ALA A 56 14.43 -19.87 15.56
CA ALA A 56 13.00 -19.98 15.82
C ALA A 56 12.39 -18.65 16.28
N TYR A 57 13.04 -17.94 17.21
CA TYR A 57 12.60 -16.60 17.63
C TYR A 57 12.60 -15.61 16.46
N GLN A 58 13.61 -15.67 15.60
CA GLN A 58 13.67 -14.81 14.44
C GLN A 58 12.55 -15.11 13.42
N ALA A 59 12.24 -16.38 13.19
CA ALA A 59 11.13 -16.80 12.35
C ALA A 59 9.78 -16.34 12.93
N LEU A 60 9.60 -16.44 14.26
CA LEU A 60 8.42 -15.95 14.95
C LEU A 60 8.26 -14.43 14.81
N CYS A 61 9.33 -13.66 15.05
CA CYS A 61 9.30 -12.20 14.87
C CYS A 61 8.97 -11.81 13.43
N ARG A 62 9.55 -12.50 12.44
CA ARG A 62 9.25 -12.27 11.02
C ARG A 62 7.79 -12.57 10.69
N ALA A 63 7.24 -13.70 11.18
CA ALA A 63 5.83 -14.03 10.99
C ALA A 63 4.91 -12.97 11.63
N SER A 64 5.18 -12.56 12.87
CA SER A 64 4.43 -11.52 13.56
C SER A 64 4.46 -10.17 12.84
N LEU A 65 5.62 -9.75 12.32
CA LEU A 65 5.75 -8.53 11.54
C LEU A 65 4.93 -8.58 10.24
N LEU A 66 4.97 -9.71 9.53
CA LEU A 66 4.19 -9.89 8.29
C LEU A 66 2.69 -9.90 8.57
N LEU A 67 2.26 -10.42 9.71
CA LEU A 67 0.87 -10.34 10.16
C LEU A 67 0.45 -8.88 10.44
N ILE A 68 1.32 -8.07 11.07
CA ILE A 68 1.08 -6.64 11.25
C ILE A 68 0.98 -5.94 9.89
N PHE A 69 1.88 -6.23 8.95
CA PHE A 69 1.78 -5.65 7.60
C PHE A 69 0.46 -6.00 6.90
N ALA A 70 0.01 -7.25 6.99
CA ALA A 70 -1.24 -7.69 6.38
C ALA A 70 -2.49 -7.07 7.05
N VAL A 71 -2.53 -7.02 8.38
CA VAL A 71 -3.73 -6.59 9.14
C VAL A 71 -3.77 -5.08 9.36
N TRP A 72 -2.62 -4.40 9.35
CA TRP A 72 -2.53 -2.97 9.67
C TRP A 72 -2.03 -2.14 8.49
N ALA A 73 -0.90 -2.50 7.88
CA ALA A 73 -0.34 -1.65 6.82
C ALA A 73 -1.20 -1.67 5.55
N THR A 74 -1.66 -2.84 5.10
CA THR A 74 -2.53 -2.96 3.93
C THR A 74 -3.82 -2.12 4.04
N PRO A 75 -4.62 -2.18 5.12
CA PRO A 75 -5.80 -1.33 5.23
C PRO A 75 -5.47 0.15 5.35
N TRP A 76 -4.36 0.52 6.00
CA TRP A 76 -3.94 1.92 6.04
C TRP A 76 -3.61 2.45 4.64
N THR A 77 -2.90 1.70 3.82
CA THR A 77 -2.61 2.07 2.43
C THR A 77 -3.91 2.25 1.64
N LEU A 78 -4.85 1.31 1.73
CA LEU A 78 -6.15 1.39 1.05
C LEU A 78 -7.00 2.57 1.51
N LEU A 79 -7.04 2.85 2.81
CA LEU A 79 -7.76 4.00 3.37
C LEU A 79 -7.13 5.33 2.93
N PHE A 80 -5.79 5.39 2.85
CA PHE A 80 -5.08 6.59 2.39
C PHE A 80 -5.37 6.89 0.93
N VAL A 81 -5.43 5.86 0.08
CA VAL A 81 -5.83 5.97 -1.33
C VAL A 81 -7.25 6.52 -1.44
N HIS A 82 -8.19 5.96 -0.69
CA HIS A 82 -9.58 6.40 -0.72
C HIS A 82 -9.74 7.85 -0.25
N CYS A 83 -9.06 8.23 0.84
CA CYS A 83 -9.11 9.58 1.39
C CYS A 83 -8.47 10.61 0.44
N ARG A 84 -7.35 10.26 -0.19
CA ARG A 84 -6.66 11.11 -1.18
C ARG A 84 -7.53 11.36 -2.41
N HIS A 85 -8.19 10.32 -2.93
CA HIS A 85 -9.08 10.43 -4.08
C HIS A 85 -10.30 11.31 -3.76
N THR A 86 -10.84 11.18 -2.55
CA THR A 86 -11.98 11.99 -2.07
C THR A 86 -11.60 13.47 -1.96
N TRP A 87 -10.41 13.77 -1.39
CA TRP A 87 -9.91 15.14 -1.28
C TRP A 87 -9.67 15.78 -2.65
N PHE A 88 -9.11 15.03 -3.60
CA PHE A 88 -8.85 15.53 -4.95
C PHE A 88 -10.15 15.90 -5.68
N LEU A 89 -11.18 15.06 -5.60
CA LEU A 89 -12.50 15.35 -6.17
C LEU A 89 -13.15 16.58 -5.53
N ILE A 90 -13.05 16.74 -4.21
CA ILE A 90 -13.53 17.94 -3.51
C ILE A 90 -12.79 19.19 -4.00
N ALA A 91 -11.47 19.13 -4.15
CA ALA A 91 -10.67 20.25 -4.65
C ALA A 91 -11.06 20.64 -6.09
N CYS A 92 -11.28 19.67 -6.98
CA CYS A 92 -11.77 19.92 -8.34
C CYS A 92 -13.17 20.55 -8.36
N LEU A 93 -14.11 20.02 -7.56
CA LEU A 93 -15.47 20.58 -7.46
C LEU A 93 -15.48 22.01 -6.90
N LEU A 94 -14.63 22.29 -5.91
CA LEU A 94 -14.47 23.65 -5.39
C LEU A 94 -13.89 24.59 -6.45
N SER A 95 -12.90 24.13 -7.23
CA SER A 95 -12.31 24.91 -8.31
C SER A 95 -13.30 25.20 -9.45
N GLU A 96 -14.14 24.24 -9.81
CA GLU A 96 -15.19 24.41 -10.83
C GLU A 96 -16.23 25.44 -10.36
N SER A 97 -16.61 25.38 -9.08
CA SER A 97 -17.55 26.31 -8.46
C SER A 97 -17.02 27.75 -8.46
N THR A 98 -15.76 27.98 -8.08
CA THR A 98 -15.15 29.32 -8.11
C THR A 98 -15.05 29.88 -9.54
N ASN A 99 -14.75 29.05 -10.53
CA ASN A 99 -14.67 29.47 -11.93
C ASN A 99 -16.05 29.85 -12.51
N SER A 100 -17.11 29.14 -12.12
CA SER A 100 -18.48 29.47 -12.53
C SER A 100 -18.96 30.80 -11.93
N ILE A 101 -18.66 31.02 -10.65
CA ILE A 101 -19.03 32.23 -9.93
C ILE A 101 -18.32 33.47 -10.53
N SER A 102 -17.01 33.38 -10.78
CA SER A 102 -16.24 34.49 -11.38
C SER A 102 -16.75 34.84 -12.79
N ALA A 103 -17.16 33.86 -13.58
CA ALA A 103 -17.74 34.07 -14.91
C ALA A 103 -19.11 34.76 -14.88
N GLN A 104 -19.95 34.50 -13.86
CA GLN A 104 -21.21 35.23 -13.68
C GLN A 104 -20.97 36.70 -13.31
N TYR A 105 -20.05 36.97 -12.38
CA TYR A 105 -19.74 38.34 -11.97
C TYR A 105 -19.19 39.19 -13.14
N GLN A 106 -18.32 38.62 -13.98
CA GLN A 106 -17.83 39.34 -15.17
C GLN A 106 -18.93 39.67 -16.19
N LYS A 107 -19.91 38.77 -16.38
CA LYS A 107 -21.05 39.03 -17.27
C LYS A 107 -21.97 40.13 -16.72
N ALA A 108 -22.17 40.18 -15.40
CA ALA A 108 -23.00 41.19 -14.75
C ALA A 108 -22.37 42.61 -14.74
N LEU A 109 -21.04 42.72 -14.87
CA LEU A 109 -20.33 44.01 -14.91
C LEU A 109 -20.24 44.63 -16.32
N MET A 110 -20.48 43.86 -17.38
CA MET A 110 -20.35 44.29 -18.78
C MET A 110 -21.70 44.53 -19.48
N GLY A 111 -22.82 44.38 -18.78
CA GLY A 111 -24.17 44.72 -19.23
C GLY A 111 -24.74 45.89 -18.45
#